data_AF-A0AAV6LPL5-F1
#
_entry.id   AF-A0AAV6LPL5-F1
#
_cell.length_a   1.000
_cell.length_b   1.000
_cell.length_c   1.000
_cell.angle_alpha   90.00
_cell.angle_beta   90.00
_cell.angle_gamma   90.00
#
_symmetry.space_group_name_H-M   'P 1'
#
loop_
_entity.id
_entity.type
_entity.pdbx_description
1 polymer ?
#
loop_
_entity_poly.entity_id
_entity_poly.type
_entity_poly.pdbx_seq_one_letter_code
_entity_poly.pdbx_strand_id
1 'polypeptide(L)' 'MVCGSLRNSIPKSIVYCQVREAKRTRSFLIELGTKEVRQLSSLLDEDLAIMQRRHNIAKRLELYRSSSPIGD' A
#
# COMPACT_ATOMS: atom_id res chain seq x y z
N MET A 1 43.91 15.21 1.83
CA MET A 1 42.75 15.04 2.73
C MET A 1 41.41 15.52 2.13
N VAL A 2 41.23 15.42 0.81
CA VAL A 2 39.98 15.78 0.10
C VAL A 2 39.16 14.52 -0.22
N CYS A 3 39.83 13.47 -0.74
CA CYS A 3 39.20 12.19 -1.08
C CYS A 3 38.44 11.54 0.10
N GLY A 4 38.96 11.63 1.33
CA GLY A 4 38.28 11.11 2.53
C GLY A 4 36.97 11.83 2.87
N SER A 5 36.87 13.13 2.57
CA SER A 5 35.62 13.90 2.76
C SER A 5 34.60 13.55 1.69
N LEU A 6 35.02 13.51 0.41
CA LEU A 6 34.14 13.16 -0.71
C LEU A 6 33.61 11.72 -0.60
N ARG A 7 34.42 10.77 -0.14
CA ARG A 7 33.99 9.38 0.09
C ARG A 7 32.77 9.29 1.00
N ASN A 8 32.64 10.21 1.95
CA ASN A 8 31.54 10.23 2.91
C ASN A 8 30.41 11.18 2.51
N SER A 9 30.71 12.30 1.84
CA SER A 9 29.71 13.31 1.49
C SER A 9 28.92 12.94 0.24
N ILE A 10 29.55 12.34 -0.78
CA ILE A 10 28.87 11.98 -2.03
C ILE A 10 27.71 10.99 -1.79
N PRO A 11 27.90 9.85 -1.10
CA PRO A 11 26.79 8.93 -0.85
C PRO A 11 25.68 9.57 -0.01
N LYS A 12 26.03 10.44 0.95
CA LYS A 12 25.05 11.17 1.77
C LYS A 12 24.22 12.14 0.94
N SER A 13 24.85 12.89 0.04
CA SER A 13 24.16 13.80 -0.88
C SER A 13 23.26 13.03 -1.86
N ILE A 14 23.68 11.87 -2.35
CA ILE A 14 22.86 11.00 -3.20
C ILE A 14 21.64 10.49 -2.44
N VAL A 15 21.82 9.93 -1.24
CA VAL A 15 20.71 9.45 -0.41
C VAL A 15 19.76 10.60 -0.05
N TYR A 16 20.29 11.77 0.25
CA TYR A 16 19.49 12.95 0.56
C TYR A 16 18.65 13.39 -0.66
N CYS A 17 19.29 13.63 -1.80
CA CYS A 17 18.61 14.21 -2.97
C CYS A 17 17.76 13.20 -3.73
N GLN A 18 18.20 11.95 -3.85
CA GLN A 18 17.50 10.96 -4.68
C GLN A 18 16.53 10.13 -3.84
N VAL A 19 16.98 9.56 -2.71
CA VAL A 19 16.15 8.62 -1.95
C VAL A 19 15.15 9.36 -1.07
N ARG A 20 15.63 10.33 -0.28
CA ARG A 20 14.78 11.05 0.67
C ARG A 20 13.79 11.98 -0.03
N GLU A 21 14.19 12.69 -1.07
CA GLU A 21 13.25 13.56 -1.80
C GLU A 21 12.24 12.74 -2.61
N ALA A 22 12.65 11.65 -3.30
CA ALA A 22 11.69 10.76 -3.96
C ALA A 22 10.68 10.13 -2.98
N LYS A 23 11.11 9.84 -1.75
CA LYS A 23 10.21 9.36 -0.68
C LYS A 23 9.26 10.44 -0.17
N ARG A 24 9.66 11.71 -0.21
CA ARG A 24 8.84 12.85 0.26
C ARG A 24 7.94 13.44 -0.80
N THR A 25 8.27 13.27 -2.07
CA THR A 25 7.49 13.82 -3.16
C THR A 25 6.07 13.25 -3.13
N ARG A 26 5.10 14.15 -3.13
CA ARG A 26 3.66 13.82 -3.19
C ARG A 26 3.18 13.52 -4.61
N SER A 27 4.10 13.30 -5.55
CA SER A 27 3.80 13.09 -6.97
C SER A 27 2.81 11.95 -7.17
N PHE A 28 2.91 10.88 -6.38
CA PHE A 28 1.95 9.77 -6.42
C PHE A 28 0.51 10.21 -6.11
N LEU A 29 0.30 11.07 -5.11
CA LEU A 29 -1.03 11.56 -4.75
C LEU A 29 -1.60 12.52 -5.81
N ILE A 30 -0.74 13.33 -6.42
CA ILE A 30 -1.12 14.22 -7.52
C ILE A 30 -1.50 13.38 -8.74
N GLU A 31 -0.69 12.38 -9.10
CA GLU A 31 -0.96 11.47 -10.21
C GLU A 31 -2.20 10.61 -9.97
N LEU A 32 -2.47 10.17 -8.73
CA LEU A 32 -3.72 9.51 -8.40
C LEU A 32 -4.93 10.44 -8.57
N GLY A 33 -4.81 11.72 -8.19
CA GLY A 33 -5.88 12.71 -8.31
C GLY A 33 -6.25 13.06 -9.76
N THR A 34 -5.36 12.81 -10.73
CA THR A 34 -5.63 13.03 -12.15
C THR A 34 -6.21 11.80 -12.86
N LYS A 35 -6.24 10.62 -12.21
CA LYS A 35 -6.80 9.40 -12.81
C LYS A 35 -8.32 9.45 -12.86
N GLU A 36 -8.88 8.91 -13.94
CA GLU A 36 -10.33 8.74 -14.07
C GLU A 36 -10.87 7.67 -13.12
N VAL A 37 -12.16 7.76 -12.79
CA VAL A 37 -12.85 6.80 -11.88
C VAL A 37 -12.66 5.35 -12.32
N ARG A 38 -12.65 5.07 -13.64
CA ARG A 38 -12.45 3.71 -14.17
C ARG A 38 -11.04 3.17 -13.85
N GLN A 39 -10.02 4.01 -13.98
CA GLN A 39 -8.64 3.64 -13.68
C GLN A 39 -8.43 3.48 -12.17
N LEU A 40 -9.11 4.31 -11.37
CA LEU A 40 -9.10 4.14 -9.92
C LEU A 40 -9.79 2.85 -9.50
N SER A 41 -10.92 2.50 -10.13
CA SER A 41 -11.61 1.23 -9.87
C SER A 41 -10.70 0.03 -10.16
N SER A 42 -9.99 0.02 -11.29
CA SER A 42 -9.09 -1.09 -11.61
C SER A 42 -7.88 -1.21 -10.67
N LEU A 43 -7.43 -0.09 -10.09
CA LEU A 43 -6.37 -0.10 -9.07
C LEU A 43 -6.86 -0.63 -7.71
N LEU A 44 -8.17 -0.59 -7.47
CA LEU A 44 -8.82 -1.04 -6.23
C LEU A 44 -9.40 -2.46 -6.35
N ASP A 45 -9.37 -3.07 -7.53
CA ASP A 45 -9.86 -4.43 -7.73
C ASP A 45 -9.03 -5.42 -6.89
N GLU A 46 -9.71 -6.24 -6.08
CA GLU A 46 -9.09 -7.27 -5.24
C GLU A 46 -8.66 -8.48 -6.08
N ASP A 47 -7.56 -9.12 -5.67
CA ASP A 47 -7.18 -10.44 -6.21
C ASP A 47 -8.28 -11.48 -5.95
N LEU A 48 -8.61 -12.28 -6.96
CA LEU A 48 -9.66 -13.30 -6.90
C LEU A 48 -9.48 -14.28 -5.74
N ALA A 49 -8.25 -14.65 -5.39
CA ALA A 49 -7.95 -15.55 -4.27
C ALA A 49 -8.29 -14.91 -2.92
N ILE A 50 -8.04 -13.60 -2.78
CA ILE A 50 -8.38 -12.84 -1.56
C ILE A 50 -9.89 -12.70 -1.44
N MET A 51 -10.56 -12.37 -2.54
CA MET A 51 -12.02 -12.25 -2.60
C MET A 51 -12.70 -13.56 -2.20
N GLN A 52 -12.26 -14.69 -2.76
CA GLN A 52 -12.79 -16.03 -2.43
C GLN A 52 -12.54 -16.39 -0.96
N ARG A 53 -11.34 -16.11 -0.43
CA ARG A 53 -11.02 -16.33 0.98
C ARG A 53 -11.94 -15.52 1.89
N ARG A 54 -12.17 -14.23 1.59
CA ARG A 54 -13.07 -13.36 2.34
C ARG A 54 -14.51 -13.90 2.32
N HIS A 55 -14.99 -14.37 1.17
CA HIS A 55 -16.32 -14.96 1.04
C HIS A 55 -16.47 -16.25 1.87
N ASN A 56 -15.49 -17.15 1.83
CA ASN A 56 -15.51 -18.39 2.61
C ASN A 56 -15.53 -18.15 4.12
N ILE A 57 -14.76 -17.17 4.60
CA ILE A 57 -14.74 -16.78 6.01
C ILE A 57 -16.08 -16.16 6.42
N ALA A 58 -16.63 -15.26 5.60
CA ALA A 58 -17.94 -14.66 5.85
C ALA A 58 -19.04 -15.72 5.97
N LYS A 59 -19.07 -16.69 5.05
CA LYS A 59 -20.02 -17.81 5.09
C LYS A 59 -19.87 -18.64 6.36
N ARG A 60 -18.65 -18.97 6.77
CA ARG A 60 -18.40 -19.69 8.04
C ARG A 60 -18.87 -18.89 9.25
N LEU A 61 -18.66 -17.57 9.24
CA LEU A 61 -19.05 -16.68 10.32
C LEU A 61 -20.57 -16.56 10.44
N GLU A 62 -21.29 -16.48 9.32
CA GLU A 62 -22.76 -16.54 9.29
C GLU A 62 -23.28 -17.85 9.89
N LEU A 63 -22.66 -18.98 9.52
CA LEU A 63 -23.01 -20.28 10.08
C LEU A 63 -22.82 -20.29 11.60
N TYR A 64 -21.67 -19.81 12.11
CA TYR A 64 -21.46 -19.70 13.56
C TYR A 64 -22.48 -18.80 14.26
N ARG A 65 -22.83 -17.65 13.66
CA ARG A 65 -23.88 -16.76 14.20
C ARG A 65 -25.25 -17.43 14.24
N SER A 66 -25.58 -18.23 13.22
CA SER A 66 -26.86 -18.95 13.15
C SER A 66 -26.89 -20.20 14.05
N SER A 67 -25.74 -20.79 14.36
CA SER A 67 -25.64 -21.98 15.22
C SER A 67 -25.44 -21.66 16.70
N SER A 68 -25.00 -20.44 17.02
CA SER A 68 -24.97 -19.97 18.40
C SER A 68 -26.38 -19.55 18.80
N PRO A 69 -27.03 -20.22 19.77
CA PRO A 69 -28.12 -19.59 20.49
C PRO A 69 -27.51 -18.38 21.17
N ILE A 70 -27.89 -17.18 20.73
CA ILE A 70 -27.80 -15.99 21.56
C ILE A 70 -28.43 -16.40 22.87
N GLY A 71 -27.62 -16.45 23.92
CA GLY A 71 -28.09 -16.74 25.26
C GLY A 71 -29.22 -15.79 25.62
N ASP A 72 -30.32 -16.39 26.05
CA ASP A 72 -31.07 -15.86 27.19
C ASP A 72 -30.13 -15.63 28.38
#